data_AF-A0A967JRT9-F1
#
_entry.id   AF-A0A967JRT9-F1
#
_cell.length_a   1.000
_cell.length_b   1.000
_cell.length_c   1.000
_cell.angle_alpha   90.00
_cell.angle_beta   90.00
_cell.angle_gamma   90.00
#
_symmetry.space_group_name_H-M   'P 1'
#
loop_
_entity.id
_entity.type
_entity.pdbx_description
1 polymer ?
#
loop_
_entity_poly.entity_id
_entity_poly.type
_entity_poly.pdbx_seq_one_letter_code
_entity_poly.pdbx_strand_id
1 'polypeptide(L)' 'NFEAFQARRMQARFRNDKGKPELVHTLNGSGLAVGRTLVAILENFQNADGSVTVPAALRPYLGGAETIAPGR' A
#
# COMPACT_ATOMS: atom_id res chain seq x y z
N ASN A 1 9.72 -2.52 -12.45
CA ASN A 1 9.84 -3.84 -13.11
C ASN A 1 11.29 -4.27 -12.97
N PHE A 2 11.56 -5.47 -12.44
CA PHE A 2 12.91 -6.00 -12.28
C PHE A 2 13.25 -7.07 -13.32
N GLU A 3 12.32 -7.41 -14.21
CA GLU A 3 12.44 -8.48 -15.19
C GLU A 3 13.02 -9.73 -14.50
N ALA A 4 14.06 -10.33 -15.08
CA ALA A 4 14.74 -11.50 -14.55
C ALA A 4 15.86 -11.19 -13.52
N PHE A 5 16.15 -9.93 -13.16
CA PHE A 5 17.31 -9.59 -12.31
C PHE A 5 17.30 -10.31 -10.95
N GLN A 6 16.15 -10.29 -10.27
CA GLN A 6 15.97 -10.95 -8.97
C GLN A 6 15.87 -12.47 -9.15
N ALA A 7 15.09 -12.93 -10.14
CA ALA A 7 14.91 -14.34 -10.46
C ALA A 7 16.23 -15.07 -10.75
N ARG A 8 17.19 -14.43 -11.45
CA ARG A 8 18.54 -14.97 -11.69
C ARG A 8 19.31 -15.23 -10.40
N ARG A 9 19.10 -14.42 -9.35
CA ARG A 9 19.82 -14.52 -8.07
C ARG A 9 19.19 -15.54 -7.14
N MET A 10 17.86 -15.60 -7.09
CA MET A 10 17.13 -16.53 -6.21
C MET A 10 16.75 -17.87 -6.89
N GLN A 11 17.06 -18.03 -8.18
CA GLN A 11 16.66 -19.19 -9.01
C GLN A 11 15.14 -19.40 -9.10
N ALA A 12 14.34 -18.33 -9.05
CA ALA A 12 12.88 -18.42 -9.24
C ALA A 12 12.54 -18.70 -10.71
N ARG A 13 11.84 -19.80 -10.95
CA ARG A 13 11.52 -20.31 -12.29
C ARG A 13 10.08 -20.81 -12.34
N PHE A 14 9.50 -20.79 -13.54
CA PHE A 14 8.24 -21.49 -13.85
C PHE A 14 8.51 -22.50 -14.98
N ARG A 15 7.58 -23.42 -15.22
CA ARG A 15 7.60 -24.31 -16.39
C ARG A 15 6.65 -23.77 -17.43
N ASN A 16 7.14 -23.59 -18.66
CA ASN A 16 6.29 -23.21 -19.78
C ASN A 16 5.45 -24.40 -20.29
N ASP A 17 4.62 -24.17 -21.31
CA ASP A 17 3.74 -25.19 -21.91
C ASP A 17 4.49 -26.41 -22.48
N LYS A 18 5.80 -26.26 -22.74
CA LYS A 18 6.68 -27.34 -23.21
C LYS A 18 7.45 -28.02 -22.06
N GLY A 19 7.11 -27.71 -20.80
CA GLY A 19 7.75 -28.25 -19.60
C GLY A 19 9.15 -27.70 -19.30
N LYS A 20 9.65 -26.76 -20.11
CA LYS A 20 10.99 -26.16 -19.97
C LYS A 20 11.01 -25.15 -18.82
N PRO A 21 11.97 -25.23 -17.88
CA PRO A 21 12.15 -24.21 -16.86
C PRO A 21 12.62 -22.87 -17.46
N GLU A 22 11.92 -21.78 -17.14
CA GLU A 22 12.24 -20.41 -17.54
C GLU A 22 12.20 -19.47 -16.33
N LEU A 23 12.97 -18.38 -16.38
CA LEU A 23 13.01 -17.41 -15.29
C LEU A 23 11.71 -16.60 -15.26
N VAL A 24 11.16 -16.37 -14.07
CA VAL A 24 10.04 -15.44 -13.91
C VAL A 24 10.51 -13.99 -14.01
N HIS A 25 9.63 -13.10 -14.43
CA HIS A 25 9.82 -11.66 -14.22
C HIS A 25 9.25 -11.25 -12.85
N THR A 26 9.93 -10.31 -12.20
CA THR A 26 9.59 -9.87 -10.85
C THR A 26 9.21 -8.39 -10.85
N LEU A 27 8.19 -8.06 -10.07
CA LEU A 27 7.73 -6.69 -9.83
C LEU A 27 7.40 -6.58 -8.35
N ASN A 28 7.70 -5.43 -7.76
CA ASN A 28 7.15 -5.05 -6.48
C ASN A 28 6.75 -3.57 -6.53
N GLY A 29 5.83 -3.22 -5.65
CA GLY A 29 5.35 -1.87 -5.41
C GLY A 29 4.63 -1.88 -4.07
N SER A 30 4.80 -0.82 -3.27
CA SER A 30 4.13 -0.71 -1.99
C SER A 30 2.62 -0.53 -2.22
N GLY A 31 1.80 -1.39 -1.60
CA GLY A 31 0.34 -1.20 -1.59
C GLY A 31 -0.06 -0.02 -0.70
N LEU A 32 0.39 -0.04 0.56
CA LEU A 32 0.23 1.08 1.48
C LEU A 32 1.38 1.11 2.49
N ALA A 33 2.11 2.20 2.55
CA ALA A 33 3.12 2.42 3.59
C ALA A 33 2.45 3.14 4.78
N VAL A 34 1.92 2.37 5.73
CA VAL A 34 1.02 2.85 6.82
C VAL A 34 1.48 4.17 7.45
N GLY A 35 2.76 4.28 7.84
CA GLY A 35 3.28 5.50 8.47
C GLY A 35 3.18 6.74 7.56
N ARG A 36 3.53 6.61 6.27
CA ARG A 36 3.44 7.72 5.30
C ARG A 36 1.99 8.03 4.96
N THR A 37 1.16 7.01 4.85
CA THR A 37 -0.27 7.17 4.60
C THR A 37 -0.96 7.90 5.73
N LEU A 38 -0.64 7.55 6.99
CA LEU A 38 -1.19 8.23 8.16
C LEU A 38 -0.86 9.72 8.12
N VAL A 39 0.42 10.07 7.94
CA VAL A 39 0.85 11.48 7.87
C VAL A 39 0.15 12.22 6.73
N ALA A 40 0.07 11.62 5.53
CA ALA A 40 -0.63 12.23 4.41
C ALA A 40 -2.12 12.48 4.69
N ILE A 41 -2.82 11.55 5.36
CA ILE A 41 -4.22 11.75 5.76
C ILE A 41 -4.32 12.88 6.78
N LEU A 42 -3.48 12.89 7.82
CA LEU A 42 -3.50 13.94 8.84
C LEU A 42 -3.26 15.32 8.22
N GLU A 43 -2.25 15.46 7.36
CA GLU A 43 -1.88 16.75 6.77
C GLU A 43 -2.93 17.28 5.77
N ASN A 44 -3.52 16.41 4.94
CA ASN A 44 -4.45 16.82 3.88
C ASN A 44 -5.90 16.91 4.34
N PHE A 45 -6.24 16.36 5.51
CA PHE A 45 -7.60 16.36 6.04
C PHE A 45 -7.71 17.04 7.42
N GLN A 46 -6.66 17.72 7.89
CA GLN A 46 -6.76 18.56 9.08
C GLN A 46 -7.71 19.74 8.83
N ASN A 47 -8.45 20.10 9.88
CA ASN A 47 -9.34 21.24 9.93
C ASN A 47 -8.72 22.34 10.83
N ALA A 48 -9.21 23.57 10.71
CA ALA A 48 -8.66 24.72 11.46
C ALA A 48 -8.78 24.59 12.99
N ASP A 49 -9.72 23.78 13.48
CA ASP A 49 -9.91 23.49 14.91
C ASP A 49 -9.03 22.34 15.42
N GLY A 50 -8.15 21.79 14.56
CA GLY A 50 -7.28 20.66 14.87
C GLY A 50 -7.94 19.29 14.75
N SER A 51 -9.23 19.22 14.36
CA SER A 51 -9.86 17.96 14.01
C SER A 51 -9.39 17.44 12.65
N VAL A 52 -9.58 16.15 12.37
CA VAL A 52 -9.24 15.53 11.09
C VAL A 52 -10.49 14.92 10.47
N THR A 53 -10.81 15.35 9.25
CA THR A 53 -11.90 14.77 8.45
C THR A 53 -11.51 13.36 7.99
N VAL A 54 -12.35 12.37 8.28
CA VAL A 54 -12.11 10.98 7.89
C VAL A 54 -12.50 10.79 6.42
N PRO A 55 -11.57 10.35 5.54
CA PRO A 55 -11.88 9.99 4.16
C PRO A 55 -13.03 8.97 4.09
N ALA A 56 -13.97 9.16 3.17
CA ALA A 56 -15.17 8.31 3.07
C ALA A 56 -14.84 6.81 3.02
N ALA A 57 -13.77 6.43 2.32
CA ALA A 57 -13.30 5.04 2.21
C ALA A 57 -12.86 4.43 3.56
N LEU A 58 -12.48 5.24 4.55
CA LEU A 58 -12.01 4.78 5.86
C LEU A 58 -13.11 4.73 6.92
N ARG A 59 -14.24 5.42 6.72
CA ARG A 59 -15.34 5.50 7.71
C ARG A 59 -15.90 4.14 8.13
N PRO A 60 -16.10 3.15 7.24
CA PRO A 60 -16.58 1.81 7.64
C PRO A 60 -15.66 1.09 8.62
N TYR A 61 -14.36 1.42 8.61
CA TYR A 61 -13.36 0.85 9.51
C TYR A 61 -13.23 1.61 10.82
N LEU A 62 -13.87 2.78 10.93
CA LEU A 62 -13.83 3.67 12.10
C LEU A 62 -15.24 3.87 12.71
N GLY A 63 -16.10 2.85 12.63
CA GLY A 63 -17.44 2.90 13.21
C GLY A 63 -18.37 3.96 12.59
N GLY A 64 -18.11 4.36 11.36
CA GLY A 64 -18.86 5.43 10.68
C GLY A 64 -18.41 6.85 11.04
N ALA A 65 -17.33 7.02 11.82
CA ALA A 65 -16.84 8.34 12.20
C ALA A 65 -16.50 9.19 10.97
N GLU A 66 -17.06 10.40 10.90
CA GLU A 66 -16.77 11.36 9.83
C GLU A 66 -15.61 12.29 10.17
N THR A 67 -15.32 12.46 11.46
CA THR A 67 -14.28 13.36 11.97
C THR A 67 -13.65 12.77 13.23
N ILE A 68 -12.35 13.03 13.43
CA ILE A 68 -11.61 12.72 14.66
C ILE A 68 -11.23 14.05 15.33
N ALA A 69 -11.62 14.23 16.59
CA ALA A 69 -11.25 15.41 17.37
C ALA A 69 -9.81 15.30 17.92
N PRO A 70 -9.11 16.43 18.13
CA PRO A 70 -7.83 16.41 18.82
C PRO A 70 -7.98 15.83 20.23
N GLY A 71 -6.97 15.07 20.68
CA GLY A 71 -6.92 14.57 22.05
C GLY A 71 -6.91 15.73 23.06
N ARG A 72 -7.54 15.51 24.22
CA ARG A 72 -7.40 16.44 25.36
C ARG A 72 -6.00 16.45 25.92
#